data_AF-A0A950L7M7-F1
#
_entry.id   AF-A0A950L7M7-F1
#
_cell.length_a   1.000
_cell.length_b   1.000
_cell.length_c   1.000
_cell.angle_alpha   90.00
_cell.angle_beta   90.00
_cell.angle_gamma   90.00
#
_symmetry.space_group_name_H-M   'P 1'
#
loop_
_entity.id
_entity.type
_entity.pdbx_description
1 polymer ?
#
loop_
_entity_poly.entity_id
_entity_poly.type
_entity_poly.pdbx_seq_one_letter_code
_entity_poly.pdbx_strand_id
1 'polypeptide(L)' 'IAKGDLDFTIDQQPYLQGFYTVMVLFIYKISGGLTGPVDINTGLNFVTKTSVDPFLHSQSRYEGNSSEEKVIERSGPIAS' A
#
# COMPACT_ATOMS: atom_id res chain seq x y z
N ILE A 1 11.67 15.07 -1.62
CA ILE A 1 10.62 15.11 -2.67
C ILE A 1 9.92 16.46 -2.69
N ALA A 2 9.02 16.79 -1.75
CA ALA A 2 8.31 18.08 -1.77
C ALA A 2 9.24 19.30 -1.77
N LYS A 3 10.31 19.25 -0.96
CA LYS A 3 11.37 20.29 -0.88
C LYS A 3 12.30 20.35 -2.10
N GLY A 4 12.24 19.37 -3.01
CA GLY A 4 13.12 19.29 -4.18
C GLY A 4 14.42 18.51 -3.98
N ASP A 5 14.70 18.01 -2.77
CA ASP A 5 15.96 17.27 -2.48
C ASP A 5 16.02 15.86 -3.11
N LEU A 6 14.88 15.34 -3.61
CA LEU A 6 14.73 14.04 -4.26
C LEU A 6 13.69 14.18 -5.37
N ASP A 7 13.97 13.62 -6.55
CA ASP A 7 13.01 13.63 -7.67
C ASP A 7 11.82 12.70 -7.42
N PHE A 8 12.09 11.53 -6.84
CA PHE A 8 11.08 10.55 -6.47
C PHE A 8 11.55 9.64 -5.33
N THR A 9 10.61 8.89 -4.76
CA THR A 9 10.87 7.66 -4.00
C THR A 9 9.92 6.56 -4.48
N ILE A 10 10.14 5.35 -4.01
CA ILE A 10 9.23 4.23 -4.25
C ILE A 10 8.50 3.93 -2.94
N ASP A 11 7.18 4.03 -2.96
CA ASP A 11 6.33 3.47 -1.92
C ASP A 11 6.18 1.95 -2.17
N GLN A 12 6.55 1.17 -1.17
CA GLN A 12 6.51 -0.29 -1.22
C GLN A 12 5.20 -0.87 -0.66
N GLN A 13 4.27 -0.04 -0.18
CA GLN A 13 2.96 -0.49 0.30
C GLN A 13 3.05 -1.64 1.34
N PRO A 14 3.81 -1.47 2.45
CA PRO A 14 4.12 -2.57 3.37
C PRO A 14 2.89 -3.21 4.01
N TYR A 15 1.84 -2.42 4.29
CA TYR A 15 0.58 -2.97 4.79
C TYR A 15 -0.09 -3.90 3.77
N LEU A 16 -0.09 -3.53 2.49
CA LEU A 16 -0.66 -4.34 1.41
C LEU A 16 0.11 -5.66 1.23
N GLN A 17 1.43 -5.61 1.24
CA GLN A 17 2.28 -6.80 1.16
C GLN A 17 2.05 -7.76 2.35
N GLY A 18 1.96 -7.21 3.56
CA GLY A 18 1.61 -7.98 4.76
C GLY A 18 0.20 -8.56 4.71
N PHE A 19 -0.77 -7.78 4.25
CA PHE A 19 -2.17 -8.19 4.15
C PHE A 19 -2.34 -9.38 3.18
N TYR A 20 -1.73 -9.31 2.00
CA TYR A 20 -1.76 -10.43 1.05
C TYR A 20 -1.12 -11.69 1.61
N THR A 21 -0.04 -11.55 2.37
CA THR A 21 0.60 -12.69 3.05
C THR A 21 -0.38 -13.39 3.99
N VAL A 22 -1.12 -12.64 4.80
CA VAL A 22 -2.14 -13.20 5.72
C VAL A 22 -3.28 -13.87 4.95
N MET A 23 -3.73 -13.27 3.84
CA MET A 23 -4.76 -13.88 2.99
C MET A 23 -4.30 -15.20 2.38
N VAL A 24 -3.09 -15.29 1.85
CA VAL A 24 -2.51 -16.54 1.31
C VAL A 24 -2.45 -17.61 2.41
N LEU A 25 -1.97 -17.27 3.61
CA LEU A 25 -1.91 -18.20 4.73
C LEU A 25 -3.30 -18.67 5.19
N PHE A 26 -4.29 -17.77 5.20
CA PHE A 26 -5.67 -18.10 5.54
C PHE A 26 -6.25 -19.11 4.55
N ILE A 27 -6.10 -18.86 3.24
CA ILE A 27 -6.61 -19.76 2.21
C ILE A 27 -5.86 -21.10 2.20
N TYR A 28 -4.53 -21.10 2.37
CA TYR A 28 -3.74 -22.32 2.54
C TYR A 28 -4.30 -23.19 3.66
N LYS A 29 -4.59 -22.59 4.82
CA LYS A 29 -5.12 -23.30 6.00
C LYS A 29 -6.50 -23.90 5.75
N ILE A 30 -7.45 -23.13 5.23
CA ILE A 30 -8.84 -23.62 5.05
C ILE A 30 -8.98 -24.60 3.89
N SER A 31 -8.06 -24.55 2.91
CA SER A 31 -8.04 -25.47 1.79
C SER A 31 -7.36 -26.81 2.11
N GLY A 32 -6.82 -26.99 3.32
CA GLY A 32 -6.03 -28.16 3.67
C GLY A 32 -4.69 -28.23 2.92
N GLY A 33 -4.14 -27.08 2.50
CA GLY A 33 -2.89 -26.99 1.75
C GLY A 33 -3.02 -27.14 0.23
N LEU A 34 -4.25 -27.17 -0.31
CA LEU A 34 -4.47 -27.24 -1.76
C LEU A 34 -4.11 -25.94 -2.48
N THR A 35 -4.27 -24.79 -1.82
CA THR A 35 -3.78 -23.50 -2.31
C THR A 35 -2.38 -23.28 -1.77
N GLY A 36 -1.38 -23.16 -2.65
CA GLY A 36 0.01 -22.97 -2.29
C GLY A 36 0.47 -21.50 -2.20
N PRO A 37 1.75 -21.26 -1.89
CA PRO A 37 2.34 -19.94 -1.97
C PRO A 37 2.27 -19.42 -3.41
N VAL A 38 2.17 -18.10 -3.54
CA VAL A 38 2.10 -17.41 -4.83
C VAL A 38 2.98 -16.16 -4.79
N ASP A 39 3.63 -15.86 -5.90
CA ASP A 39 4.35 -14.61 -6.10
C ASP A 39 3.33 -13.47 -6.33
N ILE A 40 3.33 -12.49 -5.44
CA ILE A 40 2.41 -11.35 -5.48
C ILE A 40 3.24 -10.08 -5.61
N ASN A 41 3.19 -9.49 -6.80
CA ASN A 41 3.78 -8.18 -7.06
C ASN A 41 2.76 -7.08 -6.76
N THR A 42 3.01 -6.25 -5.75
CA THR A 42 2.19 -5.07 -5.43
C THR A 42 2.48 -3.87 -6.32
N GLY A 43 3.46 -3.97 -7.22
CA GLY A 43 3.89 -2.92 -8.12
C GLY A 43 4.93 -1.99 -7.51
N LEU A 44 5.45 -1.10 -8.35
CA LEU A 44 6.36 -0.02 -7.96
C LEU A 44 5.57 1.29 -7.94
N ASN A 45 5.14 1.73 -6.76
CA ASN A 45 4.42 2.98 -6.63
C ASN A 45 5.41 4.15 -6.55
N PHE A 46 5.60 4.86 -7.68
CA PHE A 46 6.49 6.01 -7.73
C PHE A 46 5.83 7.25 -7.11
N VAL A 47 6.42 7.74 -6.03
CA VAL A 47 6.00 8.98 -5.40
C VAL A 47 6.93 10.10 -5.85
N THR A 48 6.38 11.04 -6.61
CA THR A 48 7.11 12.18 -7.20
C THR A 48 6.60 13.49 -6.59
N LYS A 49 7.17 14.62 -6.99
CA LYS A 49 6.71 15.93 -6.53
C LYS A 49 5.23 16.20 -6.80
N THR A 50 4.65 15.65 -7.86
CA THR A 50 3.22 15.84 -8.20
C THR A 50 2.28 14.89 -7.47
N SER A 51 2.80 13.80 -6.87
CA SER A 51 2.00 12.78 -6.20
C SER A 51 2.30 12.62 -4.70
N VAL A 52 3.27 13.35 -4.15
CA VAL A 52 3.66 13.24 -2.72
C VAL A 52 2.67 13.88 -1.75
N ASP A 53 1.81 14.79 -2.22
CA ASP A 53 0.92 15.59 -1.37
C ASP A 53 0.00 14.72 -0.48
N PRO A 54 -0.71 13.69 -1.00
CA PRO A 54 -1.52 12.82 -0.16
C PRO A 54 -0.74 12.08 0.93
N PHE A 55 0.51 11.69 0.66
CA PHE A 55 1.36 10.99 1.63
C PHE A 55 1.81 11.90 2.79
N LEU A 56 1.87 13.21 2.57
CA LEU A 56 2.27 14.19 3.59
C LEU A 56 1.09 14.63 4.47
N HIS A 57 -0.11 14.65 3.91
CA HIS A 57 -1.27 15.27 4.56
C HIS A 57 -2.35 14.28 5.00
N SER A 58 -2.35 13.05 4.49
CA SER A 58 -3.30 12.02 4.92
C SER A 58 -2.85 11.36 6.22
N GLN A 59 -3.82 11.08 7.10
CA GLN A 59 -3.63 10.24 8.28
C GLN A 59 -4.25 8.88 8.01
N SER A 60 -3.42 7.85 7.93
CA SER A 60 -3.78 6.51 7.50
C SER A 60 -3.13 5.46 8.41
N ARG A 61 -3.97 4.55 8.91
CA ARG A 61 -3.51 3.29 9.50
C ARG A 61 -2.68 2.46 8.54
N TYR A 62 -3.02 2.50 7.25
CA TYR A 62 -2.39 1.66 6.23
C TYR A 62 -1.04 2.21 5.74
N GLU A 63 -0.79 3.51 5.94
CA GLU A 63 0.51 4.15 5.69
C GLU A 63 1.37 4.28 6.97
N GLY A 64 0.89 3.75 8.11
CA GLY A 64 1.65 3.66 9.35
C GLY A 64 1.79 4.96 10.15
N ASN A 65 1.10 6.04 9.77
CA ASN A 65 1.19 7.33 10.46
C ASN A 65 0.00 7.64 11.40
N SER A 66 -0.97 6.72 11.52
CA SER A 66 -2.11 6.83 12.44
C SER A 66 -2.53 5.44 12.96
N SER A 67 -3.15 5.37 14.12
CA SER A 67 -3.78 4.14 14.64
C SER A 67 -5.30 4.10 14.44
N GLU A 68 -5.90 5.19 13.97
CA GLU A 68 -7.35 5.30 13.81
C GLU A 68 -7.85 4.44 12.64
N GLU A 69 -8.92 3.70 12.90
CA GLU A 69 -9.63 2.97 11.85
C GLU A 69 -10.64 3.90 11.18
N LYS A 70 -10.30 4.36 9.98
CA LYS A 70 -11.17 5.22 9.17
C LYS A 70 -11.02 4.95 7.69
N VAL A 71 -12.11 5.21 6.95
CA VAL A 71 -12.09 5.24 5.49
C VAL A 71 -11.58 6.61 5.06
N ILE A 72 -10.54 6.62 4.22
CA ILE A 72 -10.03 7.86 3.63
C ILE A 72 -10.80 8.08 2.33
N GLU A 73 -11.45 9.24 2.22
CA GLU A 73 -12.18 9.61 1.01
C GLU A 73 -11.19 9.84 -0.14
N ARG A 74 -11.44 9.17 -1.27
CA ARG A 74 -10.67 9.37 -2.49
C ARG A 74 -11.20 10.61 -3.22
N SER A 75 -10.35 11.61 -3.40
CA SER A 75 -10.61 12.72 -4.32
C SER A 75 -9.98 12.45 -5.69
N GLY A 76 -10.66 12.86 -6.76
CA GLY A 76 -10.11 12.81 -8.12
C GLY A 76 -10.20 11.43 -8.80
N PRO A 77 -9.84 11.37 -10.10
CA PRO A 77 -10.02 10.17 -10.92
C PRO A 77 -9.13 8.99 -10.49
N ILE A 78 -9.49 7.79 -10.93
CA ILE A 78 -8.59 6.64 -10.92
C ILE A 78 -7.56 6.83 -12.02
N ALA A 79 -6.34 7.22 -11.63
CA ALA A 79 -5.19 7.20 -12.53
C ALA A 79 -4.79 5.74 -12.76
N SER A 80 -4.67 5.38 -14.04
CA SER A 80 -4.19 4.09 -14.56
C SER A 80 -2.68 4.00 -14.52
#